data_AF-A0A519DH75-F1
#
_entry.id   AF-A0A519DH75-F1
#
_cell.length_a   1.000
_cell.length_b   1.000
_cell.length_c   1.000
_cell.angle_alpha   90.00
_cell.angle_beta   90.00
_cell.angle_gamma   90.00
#
_symmetry.space_group_name_H-M   'P 1'
#
loop_
_entity.id
_entity.type
_entity.pdbx_description
1 polymer ?
#
loop_
_entity_poly.entity_id
_entity_poly.type
_entity_poly.pdbx_seq_one_letter_code
_entity_poly.pdbx_strand_id
1 'polypeptide(L)'
;MQSGSDSALSQLRVQEFLDEVCNLESCENHISWYNVDVATMLEGCKIRGHSTNPDDGTAIIFLNESVVVCDPKEGSMQHYPRGMVHCFVDDKRNNSEQEEGEPVFSTELFSISPRGEELCYVLSCDEEHEVPTIQNEVANWLSWLN
;
A
#
# COMPACT_ATOMS: atom_id res chain seq x y z
N MET A 1 12.30 -28.90 7.79
CA MET A 1 11.91 -28.31 9.09
C MET A 1 12.36 -26.85 9.09
N GLN A 2 11.49 -25.95 8.65
CA GLN A 2 11.78 -24.52 8.48
C GLN A 2 10.50 -23.68 8.62
N SER A 3 9.50 -24.16 9.37
CA SER A 3 8.12 -23.59 9.33
C SER A 3 7.71 -22.77 10.55
N GLY A 4 8.43 -22.84 11.67
CA GLY A 4 8.03 -22.15 12.90
C GLY A 4 8.32 -20.64 12.88
N SER A 5 9.49 -20.24 12.38
CA SER A 5 9.93 -18.84 12.33
C SER A 5 9.16 -18.04 11.28
N ASP A 6 8.98 -18.61 10.09
CA ASP A 6 8.32 -17.93 8.96
C ASP A 6 6.84 -17.68 9.25
N SER A 7 6.18 -18.62 9.94
CA SER A 7 4.79 -18.47 10.34
C SER A 7 4.62 -17.36 11.38
N ALA A 8 5.52 -17.29 12.37
CA ALA A 8 5.48 -16.25 13.40
C ALA A 8 5.76 -14.86 12.82
N LEU A 9 6.75 -14.75 11.92
CA LEU A 9 7.05 -13.51 11.21
C LEU A 9 5.85 -13.03 10.38
N SER A 10 5.21 -13.95 9.65
CA SER A 10 4.04 -13.61 8.83
C SER A 10 2.86 -13.13 9.68
N GLN A 11 2.60 -13.75 10.83
CA GLN A 11 1.57 -13.31 11.76
C GLN A 11 1.88 -11.93 12.35
N LEU A 12 3.15 -11.67 12.67
CA LEU A 12 3.58 -10.36 13.16
C LEU A 12 3.34 -9.27 12.10
N ARG A 13 3.63 -9.55 10.83
CA ARG A 13 3.35 -8.63 9.71
C ARG A 13 1.85 -8.35 9.53
N VAL A 14 0.99 -9.35 9.69
CA VAL A 14 -0.47 -9.15 9.69
C VAL A 14 -0.86 -8.22 10.83
N GLN A 15 -0.32 -8.43 12.03
CA GLN A 15 -0.66 -7.58 13.18
C GLN A 15 -0.15 -6.15 13.00
N GLU A 16 1.08 -5.95 12.51
CA GLU A 16 1.61 -4.61 12.19
C GLU A 16 0.71 -3.87 11.19
N PHE A 17 0.26 -4.56 10.14
CA PHE A 17 -0.69 -4.02 9.17
C PHE A 17 -2.03 -3.62 9.82
N LEU A 18 -2.64 -4.53 10.59
CA LEU A 18 -3.93 -4.27 11.24
C LEU A 18 -3.84 -3.14 12.28
N ASP A 19 -2.73 -3.07 13.02
CA ASP A 19 -2.48 -1.99 13.97
C ASP A 19 -2.36 -0.65 13.25
N GLU A 20 -1.69 -0.59 12.10
CA GLU A 20 -1.54 0.63 11.32
C GLU A 20 -2.88 1.15 10.80
N VAL A 21 -3.69 0.30 10.14
CA VAL A 21 -5.01 0.72 9.64
C VAL A 21 -5.97 1.10 10.77
N CYS A 22 -5.85 0.50 11.96
CA CYS A 22 -6.67 0.87 13.12
C CYS A 22 -6.34 2.26 13.67
N ASN A 23 -5.14 2.79 13.38
CA ASN A 23 -4.71 4.11 13.83
C ASN A 23 -4.98 5.22 12.81
N LEU A 24 -5.53 4.90 11.63
CA LEU A 24 -5.91 5.88 10.62
C LEU A 24 -7.32 6.42 10.87
N GLU A 25 -7.45 7.74 10.96
CA GLU A 25 -8.76 8.40 11.10
C GLU A 25 -9.70 8.06 9.92
N SER A 26 -9.15 7.92 8.71
CA SER A 26 -9.88 7.53 7.50
C SER A 26 -10.49 6.13 7.58
N CYS A 27 -9.99 5.27 8.46
CA CYS A 27 -10.45 3.90 8.63
C CYS A 27 -11.48 3.73 9.77
N GLU A 28 -11.82 4.76 10.56
CA GLU A 28 -12.67 4.63 11.75
C GLU A 28 -13.98 3.86 11.51
N ASN A 29 -14.65 4.13 10.39
CA ASN A 29 -15.92 3.49 10.02
C ASN A 29 -15.75 2.10 9.38
N HIS A 30 -14.52 1.69 9.09
CA HIS A 30 -14.18 0.50 8.33
C HIS A 30 -13.28 -0.47 9.13
N ILE A 31 -13.02 -0.20 10.41
CA ILE A 31 -12.18 -1.04 11.29
C ILE A 31 -12.67 -2.50 11.30
N SER A 32 -13.99 -2.73 11.34
CA SER A 32 -14.51 -4.11 11.34
C SER A 32 -14.20 -4.84 10.04
N TRP A 33 -14.22 -4.13 8.91
CA TRP A 33 -13.91 -4.72 7.61
C TRP A 33 -12.45 -5.16 7.55
N TYR A 34 -11.52 -4.32 8.03
CA TYR A 34 -10.12 -4.70 8.13
C TYR A 34 -9.87 -5.86 9.13
N ASN A 35 -10.38 -5.74 10.35
CA ASN A 35 -10.07 -6.69 11.43
C ASN A 35 -10.79 -8.03 11.33
N VAL A 36 -11.89 -8.10 10.57
CA VAL A 36 -12.67 -9.34 10.41
C VAL A 36 -12.53 -9.85 8.99
N ASP A 37 -12.99 -9.09 8.00
CA ASP A 37 -13.11 -9.57 6.62
C ASP A 37 -11.73 -9.70 5.97
N VAL A 38 -10.94 -8.62 5.94
CA VAL A 38 -9.60 -8.61 5.34
C VAL A 38 -8.68 -9.57 6.10
N ALA A 39 -8.67 -9.54 7.44
CA ALA A 39 -7.88 -10.46 8.25
C ALA A 39 -8.18 -11.94 7.95
N THR A 40 -9.46 -12.30 7.75
CA THR A 40 -9.86 -13.66 7.37
C THR A 40 -9.35 -14.02 5.98
N MET A 41 -9.43 -13.10 5.01
CA MET A 41 -8.95 -13.35 3.64
C MET A 41 -7.42 -13.44 3.54
N LEU A 42 -6.70 -12.83 4.49
CA LEU A 42 -5.25 -12.92 4.61
C LEU A 42 -4.76 -14.16 5.38
N GLU A 43 -5.66 -14.98 5.92
CA GLU A 43 -5.27 -16.16 6.68
C GLU A 43 -4.43 -17.12 5.81
N GLY A 44 -3.21 -17.42 6.28
CA GLY A 44 -2.27 -18.29 5.55
C GLY A 44 -1.46 -17.59 4.46
N CYS A 45 -1.71 -16.31 4.17
CA CYS A 45 -0.88 -15.51 3.26
C CYS A 45 0.46 -15.16 3.91
N LYS A 46 1.54 -15.21 3.12
CA LYS A 46 2.88 -14.78 3.55
C LYS A 46 3.07 -13.30 3.20
N ILE A 47 2.78 -12.42 4.15
CA ILE A 47 2.94 -10.97 3.99
C ILE A 47 4.43 -10.61 4.07
N ARG A 48 4.89 -9.83 3.08
CA ARG A 48 6.25 -9.28 3.00
C ARG A 48 6.34 -7.88 3.57
N GLY A 49 5.25 -7.13 3.44
CA GLY A 49 5.08 -5.79 3.99
C GLY A 49 3.70 -5.25 3.58
N HIS A 50 3.44 -4.02 3.95
CA HIS A 50 2.24 -3.29 3.59
C HIS A 50 2.57 -1.80 3.45
N SER A 51 1.64 -1.06 2.87
CA SER A 51 1.63 0.40 2.78
C SER A 51 0.20 0.86 3.02
N THR A 52 0.00 1.87 3.84
CA THR A 52 -1.33 2.44 4.09
C THR A 52 -1.41 3.88 3.58
N ASN A 53 -2.56 4.27 3.06
CA ASN A 53 -2.82 5.64 2.65
C ASN A 53 -3.65 6.34 3.74
N PRO A 54 -3.08 7.32 4.47
CA PRO A 54 -3.79 8.04 5.50
C PRO A 54 -5.01 8.81 4.99
N ASP A 55 -4.99 9.29 3.74
CA ASP A 55 -6.00 10.21 3.20
C ASP A 55 -7.33 9.52 2.92
N ASP A 56 -7.29 8.27 2.45
CA ASP A 56 -8.48 7.54 2.03
C ASP A 56 -8.66 6.18 2.72
N GLY A 57 -7.68 5.73 3.51
CA GLY A 57 -7.69 4.46 4.23
C GLY A 57 -7.41 3.26 3.34
N THR A 58 -7.10 3.45 2.05
CA THR A 58 -6.69 2.36 1.17
C THR A 58 -5.37 1.77 1.63
N ALA A 59 -5.17 0.48 1.38
CA ALA A 59 -3.93 -0.18 1.74
C ALA A 59 -3.47 -1.15 0.67
N ILE A 60 -2.15 -1.28 0.55
CA ILE A 60 -1.50 -2.30 -0.26
C ILE A 60 -0.82 -3.31 0.66
N ILE A 61 -1.02 -4.58 0.36
CA ILE A 61 -0.40 -5.70 1.05
C ILE A 61 0.49 -6.42 0.05
N PHE A 62 1.79 -6.46 0.34
CA PHE A 62 2.78 -7.11 -0.50
C PHE A 62 2.89 -8.60 -0.13
N LEU A 63 2.57 -9.48 -1.07
CA LEU A 63 2.78 -10.92 -0.97
C LEU A 63 4.08 -11.32 -1.70
N ASN A 64 4.37 -12.61 -1.84
CA ASN A 64 5.60 -13.05 -2.53
C ASN A 64 5.68 -12.58 -3.99
N GLU A 65 4.59 -12.78 -4.75
CA GLU A 65 4.56 -12.63 -6.21
C GLU A 65 3.39 -11.74 -6.67
N SER A 66 2.78 -11.02 -5.73
CA SER A 66 1.60 -10.20 -5.99
C SER A 66 1.38 -9.17 -4.90
N VAL A 67 0.53 -8.19 -5.21
CA VAL A 67 -0.05 -7.28 -4.23
C VAL A 67 -1.56 -7.53 -4.10
N VAL A 68 -2.08 -7.23 -2.92
CA VAL A 68 -3.51 -7.10 -2.67
C VAL A 68 -3.78 -5.64 -2.30
N VAL A 69 -4.74 -5.03 -3.00
CA VAL A 69 -5.23 -3.68 -2.73
C VAL A 69 -6.52 -3.81 -1.96
N CYS A 70 -6.61 -3.12 -0.83
CA CYS A 70 -7.80 -3.05 0.00
C CYS A 70 -8.37 -1.63 -0.09
N ASP A 71 -9.60 -1.52 -0.57
CA ASP A 71 -10.36 -0.28 -0.55
C ASP A 71 -11.50 -0.41 0.48
N PRO A 72 -11.39 0.25 1.65
CA PRO A 72 -12.40 0.14 2.69
C PRO A 72 -13.72 0.84 2.34
N LYS A 73 -13.69 1.88 1.50
CA LYS A 73 -14.88 2.65 1.11
C LYS A 73 -15.75 1.84 0.16
N GLU A 74 -15.12 1.15 -0.79
CA GLU A 74 -15.79 0.25 -1.72
C GLU A 74 -15.98 -1.17 -1.13
N GLY A 75 -15.34 -1.47 0.01
CA GLY A 75 -15.35 -2.79 0.62
C GLY A 75 -14.73 -3.86 -0.27
N SER A 76 -13.75 -3.47 -1.09
CA SER A 76 -13.20 -4.30 -2.16
C SER A 76 -11.76 -4.74 -1.89
N MET A 77 -11.43 -5.95 -2.34
CA MET A 77 -10.06 -6.47 -2.35
C MET A 77 -9.71 -6.91 -3.76
N GLN A 78 -8.61 -6.40 -4.29
CA GLN A 78 -8.16 -6.65 -5.66
C GLN A 78 -6.74 -7.19 -5.64
N HIS A 79 -6.45 -8.20 -6.46
CA HIS A 79 -5.15 -8.87 -6.46
C HIS A 79 -4.45 -8.68 -7.81
N TYR A 80 -3.21 -8.19 -7.77
CA TYR A 80 -2.39 -7.91 -8.95
C TYR A 80 -1.07 -8.68 -8.92
N PRO A 81 -0.74 -9.47 -9.96
CA PRO A 81 0.56 -10.14 -10.07
C PRO A 81 1.72 -9.13 -10.12
N ARG A 82 2.82 -9.42 -9.43
CA ARG A 82 4.01 -8.54 -9.34
C ARG A 82 4.54 -8.11 -10.71
N GLY A 83 4.57 -9.02 -11.68
CA GLY A 83 5.04 -8.72 -13.04
C GLY A 83 4.16 -7.75 -13.85
N MET A 84 3.01 -7.34 -13.31
CA MET A 84 2.11 -6.36 -13.91
C MET A 84 2.08 -5.03 -13.14
N VAL A 85 2.74 -4.96 -11.99
CA VAL A 85 2.77 -3.75 -11.16
C VAL A 85 3.90 -2.84 -11.62
N HIS A 86 3.54 -1.60 -11.92
CA HIS A 86 4.44 -0.52 -12.25
C HIS A 86 4.58 0.43 -11.06
N CYS A 87 5.73 1.08 -10.94
CA CYS A 87 6.00 2.10 -9.94
C CYS A 87 6.47 3.37 -10.63
N PHE A 88 5.80 4.48 -10.35
CA PHE A 88 6.13 5.81 -10.83
C PHE A 88 6.53 6.71 -9.67
N VAL A 89 7.47 7.62 -9.92
CA VAL A 89 8.00 8.58 -8.95
C VAL A 89 8.17 9.91 -9.67
N ASP A 90 7.48 10.93 -9.19
CA ASP A 90 7.54 12.29 -9.69
C ASP A 90 8.08 13.22 -8.60
N ASP A 91 9.24 13.83 -8.85
CA ASP A 91 9.88 14.80 -7.97
C ASP A 91 9.81 16.19 -8.60
N LYS A 92 8.90 17.02 -8.11
CA LYS A 92 8.58 18.33 -8.67
C LYS A 92 9.29 19.48 -7.96
N ARG A 93 10.14 19.23 -6.95
CA ARG A 93 10.80 20.28 -6.15
C ARG A 93 11.61 21.30 -6.95
N ASN A 94 12.12 20.90 -8.12
CA ASN A 94 12.89 21.78 -9.02
C ASN A 94 12.12 22.14 -10.30
N ASN A 95 10.82 21.86 -10.36
CA ASN A 95 10.01 22.12 -11.53
C ASN A 95 9.52 23.58 -11.51
N SER A 96 10.06 24.41 -12.41
CA SER A 96 9.63 25.81 -12.56
C SER A 96 8.22 25.98 -13.12
N GLU A 97 7.61 24.90 -13.64
CA GLU A 97 6.26 24.87 -14.20
C GLU A 97 5.24 24.22 -13.26
N GLN A 98 5.58 23.97 -11.99
CA GLN A 98 4.66 23.41 -11.01
C GLN A 98 3.44 24.33 -10.81
N GLU A 99 2.24 23.78 -10.99
CA GLU A 99 0.99 24.52 -10.77
C GLU A 99 0.68 24.63 -9.27
N GLU A 100 -0.04 25.69 -8.88
CA GLU A 100 -0.47 25.88 -7.50
C GLU A 100 -1.41 24.74 -7.08
N GLY A 101 -1.06 24.04 -5.99
CA GLY A 101 -1.81 22.90 -5.49
C GLY A 101 -1.37 21.53 -6.02
N GLU A 102 -0.32 21.45 -6.84
CA GLU A 102 0.32 20.17 -7.17
C GLU A 102 1.27 19.71 -6.04
N PRO A 103 1.32 18.40 -5.75
CA PRO A 103 2.25 17.87 -4.76
C PRO A 103 3.71 18.10 -5.18
N VAL A 104 4.58 18.37 -4.21
CA VAL A 104 6.03 18.55 -4.46
C VAL A 104 6.72 17.23 -4.78
N PHE A 105 6.15 16.11 -4.31
CA PHE A 105 6.60 14.76 -4.56
C PHE A 105 5.42 13.81 -4.55
N SER A 106 5.30 12.96 -5.58
CA SER A 106 4.24 11.97 -5.70
C SER A 106 4.75 10.66 -6.25
N THR A 107 4.10 9.59 -5.84
CA THR A 107 4.52 8.22 -6.13
C THR A 107 3.29 7.38 -6.38
N GLU A 108 3.37 6.45 -7.32
CA GLU A 108 2.21 5.67 -7.74
C GLU A 108 2.61 4.20 -7.94
N LEU A 109 1.82 3.28 -7.39
CA LEU A 109 1.75 1.90 -7.86
C LEU A 109 0.56 1.76 -8.81
N PHE A 110 0.84 1.24 -10.00
CA PHE A 110 -0.13 1.15 -11.07
C PHE A 110 -0.20 -0.25 -11.69
N SER A 111 -1.40 -0.74 -11.99
CA SER A 111 -1.61 -1.94 -12.80
C SER A 111 -3.03 -1.94 -13.37
N ILE A 112 -3.26 -2.62 -14.48
CA ILE A 112 -4.60 -2.81 -15.05
C ILE A 112 -4.94 -4.30 -15.10
N SER A 113 -6.08 -4.69 -14.55
CA SER A 113 -6.59 -6.05 -14.62
C SER A 113 -7.17 -6.35 -16.02
N PRO A 114 -7.25 -7.63 -16.44
CA PRO A 114 -7.93 -8.00 -17.70
C PRO A 114 -9.40 -7.58 -17.79
N ARG A 115 -10.03 -7.26 -16.65
CA ARG A 115 -11.42 -6.79 -16.57
C ARG A 115 -11.52 -5.25 -16.63
N GLY A 116 -10.39 -4.56 -16.73
CA GLY A 116 -10.30 -3.10 -16.69
C GLY A 116 -10.33 -2.51 -15.28
N GLU A 117 -10.10 -3.32 -14.23
CA GLU A 117 -9.96 -2.80 -12.86
C GLU A 117 -8.54 -2.26 -12.70
N GLU A 118 -8.41 -1.01 -12.28
CA GLU A 118 -7.12 -0.34 -12.16
C GLU A 118 -6.66 -0.37 -10.70
N LEU A 119 -5.43 -0.81 -10.48
CA LEU A 119 -4.66 -0.43 -9.31
C LEU A 119 -4.13 0.97 -9.61
N CYS A 120 -4.54 1.94 -8.80
CA CYS A 120 -4.02 3.30 -8.79
C CYS A 120 -3.85 3.69 -7.32
N TYR A 121 -2.67 3.44 -6.77
CA TYR A 121 -2.35 3.73 -5.38
C TYR A 121 -1.28 4.79 -5.32
N VAL A 122 -1.67 5.97 -4.84
CA VAL A 122 -0.84 7.17 -4.86
C VAL A 122 -0.52 7.57 -3.44
N LEU A 123 0.77 7.81 -3.17
CA LEU A 123 1.22 8.56 -2.01
C LEU A 123 1.92 9.83 -2.48
N SER A 124 1.56 10.97 -1.88
CA SER A 124 2.11 12.27 -2.22
C SER A 124 2.29 13.13 -0.98
N CYS A 125 3.10 14.17 -1.11
CA CYS A 125 3.21 15.21 -0.10
C CYS A 125 3.34 16.59 -0.75
N ASP A 126 2.85 17.61 -0.04
CA ASP A 126 2.86 19.00 -0.48
C ASP A 126 4.03 19.79 0.10
N GLU A 127 4.66 19.27 1.17
CA GLU A 127 5.74 19.94 1.88
C GLU A 127 7.07 19.19 1.71
N GLU A 128 8.16 19.92 1.43
CA GLU A 128 9.47 19.31 1.16
C GLU A 128 10.01 18.47 2.33
N HIS A 129 9.66 18.81 3.57
CA HIS A 129 10.12 18.09 4.76
C HIS A 129 9.47 16.71 4.93
N GLU A 130 8.38 16.42 4.22
CA GLU A 130 7.66 15.14 4.24
C GLU A 130 8.20 14.15 3.21
N VAL A 131 8.91 14.65 2.19
CA VAL A 131 9.48 13.86 1.08
C VAL A 131 10.27 12.63 1.56
N PRO A 132 11.13 12.70 2.60
CA PRO A 132 11.86 11.53 3.08
C PRO A 132 10.95 10.37 3.54
N THR A 133 9.75 10.67 4.05
CA THR A 133 8.78 9.65 4.45
C THR A 133 8.27 8.89 3.21
N ILE A 134 7.82 9.61 2.18
CA ILE A 134 7.33 9.00 0.94
C ILE A 134 8.47 8.26 0.20
N GLN A 135 9.70 8.77 0.25
CA GLN A 135 10.88 8.09 -0.31
C GLN A 135 11.17 6.75 0.37
N ASN A 136 10.98 6.65 1.69
CA ASN A 136 11.14 5.38 2.40
C ASN A 136 10.08 4.36 1.96
N GLU A 137 8.83 4.78 1.78
CA GLU A 137 7.76 3.91 1.27
C GLU A 137 8.10 3.38 -0.12
N VAL A 138 8.46 4.28 -1.05
CA VAL A 138 8.86 3.86 -2.40
C VAL A 138 10.09 2.98 -2.41
N ALA A 139 11.07 3.21 -1.53
CA ALA A 139 12.23 2.32 -1.42
C ALA A 139 11.79 0.89 -1.05
N ASN A 140 10.79 0.74 -0.17
CA ASN A 140 10.20 -0.56 0.15
C ASN A 140 9.48 -1.17 -1.07
N TRP A 141 8.71 -0.38 -1.82
CA TRP A 141 8.02 -0.85 -3.01
C TRP A 141 8.99 -1.31 -4.10
N LEU A 142 10.04 -0.53 -4.37
CA LEU A 142 11.09 -0.87 -5.31
C LEU A 142 11.86 -2.10 -4.87
N SER A 143 12.16 -2.23 -3.56
CA SER A 143 12.79 -3.44 -3.03
C SER A 143 11.90 -4.67 -3.19
N TRP A 144 10.57 -4.51 -3.14
CA TRP A 144 9.65 -5.61 -3.39
C TRP A 144 9.51 -5.92 -4.87
N LEU A 145 9.58 -4.93 -5.77
CA LEU A 145 9.48 -5.11 -7.22
C LEU A 145 10.72 -5.79 -7.83
N ASN A 146 11.89 -5.72 -7.17
CA ASN A 146 13.18 -6.28 -7.64
C ASN A 146 13.66 -7.53 -6.87
#